data_AF-A0A7S2B9P9-F1
#
_entry.id   AF-A0A7S2B9P9-F1
#
_cell.length_a   1.000
_cell.length_b   1.000
_cell.length_c   1.000
_cell.angle_alpha   90.00
_cell.angle_beta   90.00
_cell.angle_gamma   90.00
#
_symmetry.space_group_name_H-M   'P 1'
#
loop_
_entity.id
_entity.type
_entity.pdbx_description
1 polymer ?
#
loop_
_entity_poly.entity_id
_entity_poly.type
_entity_poly.pdbx_seq_one_letter_code
_entity_poly.pdbx_strand_id
1 'polypeptide(L)'
;DITIHEVNWDDDEFVILATDGVWDVISDKDAVRMVQRSLRQFSNEEKAAEELVQRARQRGSKDDCTAMVVRFGWLKRKEGEEGATDENASDQEDEDGAAEGGAPEEGNR
;
A
#
# COMPACT_ATOMS: atom_id res chain seq x y z
N ASP A 1 -19.21 7.17 9.08
CA ASP A 1 -18.78 6.58 10.35
C ASP A 1 -17.49 7.27 10.78
N ILE A 2 -17.24 7.45 12.07
CA ILE A 2 -15.99 8.06 12.57
C ILE A 2 -15.46 7.15 13.66
N THR A 3 -14.26 6.59 13.45
CA THR A 3 -13.54 5.81 14.45
C THR A 3 -12.33 6.60 14.95
N ILE A 4 -12.03 6.48 16.24
CA ILE A 4 -10.86 7.10 16.87
C ILE A 4 -9.94 5.97 17.29
N HIS A 5 -8.70 6.02 16.81
CA HIS A 5 -7.64 5.09 17.18
C HIS A 5 -6.55 5.86 17.92
N GLU A 6 -6.25 5.40 19.14
CA GLU A 6 -5.12 5.93 19.91
C GLU A 6 -3.83 5.37 19.33
N VAL A 7 -2.85 6.25 19.12
CA VAL A 7 -1.55 5.86 18.59
C VAL A 7 -0.68 5.33 19.73
N ASN A 8 -0.14 4.13 19.56
CA ASN A 8 0.78 3.50 20.49
C ASN A 8 2.22 3.89 20.16
N TRP A 9 2.88 4.54 21.12
CA TRP A 9 4.25 5.05 20.98
C TRP A 9 5.31 3.96 20.80
N ASP A 10 5.05 2.74 21.27
CA ASP A 10 6.01 1.63 21.21
C ASP A 10 5.79 0.72 20.00
N ASP A 11 4.54 0.64 19.49
CA ASP A 11 4.15 -0.32 18.46
C ASP A 11 3.86 0.34 17.10
N ASP A 12 3.42 1.60 17.05
CA ASP A 12 3.04 2.25 15.79
C ASP A 12 4.22 2.99 15.16
N GLU A 13 4.59 2.58 13.94
CA GLU A 13 5.75 3.13 13.21
C GLU A 13 5.38 4.25 12.21
N PHE A 14 4.25 4.09 11.51
CA PHE A 14 3.79 5.00 10.45
C PHE A 14 2.31 4.79 10.14
N VAL A 15 1.73 5.74 9.39
CA VAL A 15 0.39 5.66 8.82
C VAL A 15 0.47 5.82 7.30
N ILE A 16 -0.30 4.99 6.58
CA ILE A 16 -0.51 5.12 5.13
C ILE A 16 -1.92 5.67 4.91
N LEU A 17 -2.01 6.73 4.12
CA LEU A 17 -3.27 7.27 3.63
C LEU A 17 -3.24 7.20 2.11
N ALA A 18 -4.25 6.59 1.49
CA ALA A 18 -4.32 6.51 0.04
C ALA A 18 -5.77 6.47 -0.45
N THR A 19 -5.95 6.75 -1.73
CA THR A 19 -7.22 6.61 -2.44
C THR A 19 -7.54 5.14 -2.73
N ASP A 20 -8.80 4.85 -3.03
CA ASP A 20 -9.28 3.55 -3.51
C ASP A 20 -8.49 3.04 -4.72
N GLY A 21 -8.10 3.92 -5.65
CA GLY A 21 -7.20 3.56 -6.75
C GLY A 21 -5.90 2.86 -6.34
N VAL A 22 -5.43 3.03 -5.10
CA VAL A 22 -4.31 2.26 -4.53
C VAL A 22 -4.80 0.96 -3.88
N TRP A 23 -5.79 1.05 -3.00
CA TRP A 23 -6.28 -0.08 -2.20
C TRP A 23 -7.01 -1.15 -3.00
N ASP A 24 -7.62 -0.80 -4.14
CA ASP A 24 -8.31 -1.72 -5.04
C ASP A 24 -7.37 -2.77 -5.64
N VAL A 25 -6.07 -2.44 -5.76
CA VAL A 25 -5.05 -3.30 -6.38
C VAL A 25 -3.90 -3.66 -5.44
N ILE A 26 -3.83 -3.06 -4.25
CA ILE A 26 -2.80 -3.33 -3.24
C ILE A 26 -3.48 -3.63 -1.91
N SER A 27 -3.20 -4.81 -1.35
CA SER A 27 -3.69 -5.18 -0.02
C SER A 27 -2.98 -4.40 1.10
N ASP A 28 -3.66 -4.24 2.24
CA ASP A 28 -3.10 -3.59 3.43
C ASP A 28 -1.73 -4.17 3.82
N LYS A 29 -1.58 -5.50 3.77
CA LYS A 29 -0.35 -6.22 4.14
C LYS A 29 0.79 -5.93 3.15
N ASP A 30 0.49 -5.89 1.86
CA ASP A 30 1.48 -5.56 0.83
C ASP A 30 1.95 -4.11 0.98
N ALA A 31 1.00 -3.18 1.19
CA ALA A 31 1.31 -1.77 1.37
C ALA A 31 2.24 -1.55 2.57
N VAL A 32 1.92 -2.17 3.72
CA VAL A 32 2.76 -2.11 4.93
C VAL A 32 4.16 -2.65 4.65
N ARG A 33 4.29 -3.78 3.94
CA ARG A 33 5.61 -4.37 3.61
C ARG A 33 6.43 -3.45 2.71
N MET A 34 5.81 -2.86 1.69
CA MET A 34 6.46 -1.93 0.77
C MET A 34 6.98 -0.69 1.52
N VAL A 35 6.11 -0.07 2.33
CA VAL A 35 6.49 1.11 3.12
C VAL A 35 7.56 0.78 4.16
N GLN A 36 7.45 -0.34 4.88
CA GLN A 36 8.49 -0.79 5.82
C GLN A 36 9.84 -0.98 5.13
N ARG A 37 9.87 -1.64 3.96
CA ARG A 37 11.09 -1.85 3.19
C ARG A 37 11.70 -0.52 2.75
N SER A 38 10.89 0.37 2.20
CA SER A 38 11.34 1.68 1.70
C SER A 38 11.85 2.59 2.84
N LEU A 39 11.12 2.63 3.96
CA LEU A 39 11.54 3.36 5.15
C LEU A 39 12.82 2.79 5.75
N ARG A 40 13.00 1.47 5.80
CA ARG A 40 14.23 0.84 6.32
C ARG A 40 15.44 1.08 5.42
N GLN A 41 15.27 1.01 4.10
CA GLN A 41 16.36 1.15 3.14
C GLN A 41 16.78 2.61 2.93
N PHE A 42 15.81 3.51 2.75
CA PHE A 42 16.08 4.88 2.29
C PHE A 42 15.79 5.94 3.35
N SER A 43 15.10 5.58 4.44
CA SER A 43 14.64 6.55 5.46
C SER A 43 13.88 7.72 4.87
N ASN A 44 13.13 7.49 3.78
CA ASN A 44 12.47 8.51 2.99
C ASN A 44 11.00 8.11 2.78
N GLU A 45 10.09 8.91 3.33
CA GLU A 45 8.64 8.69 3.29
C GLU A 45 8.05 8.99 1.90
N GLU A 46 8.62 9.97 1.19
CA GLU A 46 8.19 10.36 -0.16
C GLU A 46 8.42 9.21 -1.15
N LYS A 47 9.58 8.55 -1.07
CA LYS A 47 9.87 7.35 -1.88
C LYS A 47 8.91 6.21 -1.58
N ALA A 48 8.56 6.01 -0.32
CA ALA A 48 7.60 4.97 0.06
C ALA A 48 6.21 5.24 -0.54
N ALA A 49 5.76 6.49 -0.51
CA ALA A 49 4.51 6.90 -1.14
C ALA A 49 4.55 6.76 -2.67
N GLU A 50 5.67 7.17 -3.30
CA GLU A 50 5.88 7.02 -4.74
C GLU A 50 5.83 5.55 -5.17
N GLU A 51 6.47 4.66 -4.41
CA GLU A 51 6.48 3.22 -4.68
C GLU A 51 5.07 2.62 -4.63
N LEU A 52 4.22 3.02 -3.67
CA LEU A 52 2.81 2.60 -3.61
C LEU A 52 2.03 3.02 -4.87
N VAL A 53 2.15 4.29 -5.25
CA VAL A 53 1.45 4.84 -6.44
C VAL A 53 1.96 4.15 -7.71
N GLN A 54 3.26 3.95 -7.83
CA GLN A 54 3.85 3.29 -8.99
C GLN A 54 3.41 1.83 -9.10
N ARG A 55 3.36 1.11 -7.97
CA ARG A 55 2.90 -0.28 -7.93
C ARG A 55 1.43 -0.41 -8.27
N ALA A 56 0.58 0.51 -7.80
CA ALA A 56 -0.85 0.50 -8.11
C ALA A 56 -1.10 0.69 -9.61
N ARG A 57 -0.37 1.64 -10.23
CA ARG A 57 -0.40 1.84 -11.69
C ARG A 57 0.08 0.61 -12.46
N GLN A 58 1.15 -0.04 -12.00
CA GLN A 58 1.67 -1.27 -12.62
C GLN A 58 0.70 -2.44 -12.51
N ARG A 59 -0.07 -2.52 -11.42
CA ARG A 59 -1.15 -3.52 -11.24
C ARG A 59 -2.43 -3.18 -12.02
N GLY A 60 -2.43 -2.11 -12.80
CA GLY A 60 -3.53 -1.77 -13.70
C GLY A 60 -4.67 -1.00 -13.04
N SER A 61 -4.40 -0.25 -11.96
CA SER A 61 -5.40 0.67 -11.41
C SER A 61 -5.94 1.62 -12.48
N LYS A 62 -7.26 1.77 -12.49
CA LYS A 62 -8.00 2.60 -13.46
C LYS A 62 -8.44 3.94 -12.88
N ASP A 63 -8.06 4.23 -11.62
CA ASP A 63 -8.46 5.43 -10.88
C ASP A 63 -7.23 6.29 -10.50
N ASP A 64 -7.49 7.48 -9.95
CA ASP A 64 -6.48 8.41 -9.44
C ASP A 64 -5.75 7.79 -8.25
N CYS A 65 -4.50 7.40 -8.48
CA CYS A 65 -3.63 6.84 -7.45
C CYS A 65 -2.90 7.96 -6.69
N THR A 66 -3.32 8.25 -5.46
CA THR A 66 -2.63 9.16 -4.53
C THR A 66 -2.33 8.45 -3.22
N ALA A 67 -1.11 8.59 -2.70
CA ALA A 67 -0.70 8.04 -1.40
C ALA A 67 0.11 9.07 -0.61
N MET A 68 0.00 8.99 0.72
CA MET A 68 0.77 9.75 1.69
C MET A 68 1.23 8.81 2.81
N VAL A 69 2.51 8.89 3.16
CA VAL A 69 3.12 8.13 4.24
C VAL A 69 3.54 9.09 5.33
N VAL A 70 3.03 8.90 6.54
CA VAL A 70 3.40 9.69 7.72
C VAL A 70 4.17 8.79 8.66
N ARG A 71 5.48 8.98 8.74
CA ARG A 71 6.32 8.26 9.70
C ARG A 71 6.29 8.96 11.06
N PHE A 72 6.19 8.17 12.12
CA PHE A 72 6.27 8.68 13.47
C PHE A 72 7.72 8.79 13.96
N GLY A 73 8.11 9.99 14.40
CA GLY A 73 9.50 10.30 14.77
C GLY A 73 9.92 9.79 16.16
N TRP A 74 9.00 9.23 16.94
CA TRP A 74 9.30 8.76 18.31
C TRP A 74 9.92 7.36 18.35
N LEU A 75 9.74 6.54 17.30
CA LEU A 75 10.35 5.22 17.25
C LEU A 75 11.84 5.37 16.98
N LYS A 76 12.66 5.25 18.02
CA LYS A 76 14.11 5.16 17.86
C LYS A 76 14.41 3.86 17.10
N ARG A 77 15.00 3.97 15.91
CA ARG A 77 15.57 2.80 15.24
C ARG A 77 16.47 2.07 16.23
N LYS A 78 16.26 0.76 16.38
CA LYS A 78 17.34 -0.09 16.87
C LYS A 78 18.44 -0.02 15.82
N GLU A 79 19.50 0.71 16.12
CA GLU A 79 20.75 0.61 15.36
C GLU A 79 21.18 -0.86 15.43
N GLY A 80 21.08 -1.61 14.32
CA GLY A 80 21.60 -2.99 14.26
C GLY A 80 20.87 -4.06 13.46
N GLU A 81 19.77 -3.80 12.75
CA GLU A 81 19.25 -4.77 11.75
C GLU A 81 19.76 -4.41 10.35
N GLU A 82 21.05 -4.67 10.13
CA GLU A 82 21.66 -4.65 8.79
C GLU A 82 21.17 -5.84 7.97
N GLY A 83 20.57 -5.55 6.79
CA GLY A 83 20.69 -6.36 5.59
C GLY A 83 19.97 -7.72 5.57
N ALA A 84 18.70 -7.72 5.18
CA ALA A 84 18.17 -8.78 4.32
C ALA A 84 17.92 -8.16 2.93
N THR A 85 18.86 -8.37 2.01
CA THR A 85 18.65 -8.13 0.57
C THR A 85 17.68 -9.18 0.08
N ASP A 86 16.39 -8.84 0.03
CA ASP A 86 15.43 -9.63 -0.74
C ASP A 86 15.48 -9.19 -2.20
N GLU A 87 16.52 -9.68 -2.87
CA GLU A 87 16.65 -9.78 -4.32
C GLU A 87 15.82 -10.98 -4.80
N ASN A 88 14.51 -10.97 -4.57
CA ASN A 88 13.61 -11.78 -5.37
C ASN A 88 12.21 -11.16 -5.42
N ALA A 89 12.05 -10.13 -6.26
CA ALA A 89 10.75 -9.82 -6.84
C ALA A 89 10.57 -10.66 -8.11
N SER A 90 10.61 -11.99 -7.95
CA SER A 90 9.95 -12.90 -8.88
C SER A 90 8.69 -13.41 -8.19
N ASP A 91 7.59 -13.36 -8.95
CA ASP A 91 6.34 -14.10 -8.70
C ASP A 91 5.43 -13.50 -7.59
N GLN A 92 4.12 -13.34 -7.73
CA GLN A 92 3.17 -14.07 -8.57
C GLN A 92 2.08 -13.12 -9.11
N GLU A 93 1.60 -13.43 -10.31
CA GLU A 93 0.32 -12.99 -10.84
C GLU A 93 -0.77 -13.65 -9.98
N ASP A 94 -1.31 -12.91 -9.01
CA ASP A 94 -2.55 -13.33 -8.34
C ASP A 94 -3.71 -12.97 -9.27
N GLU A 95 -4.16 -13.96 -10.05
CA GLU A 95 -5.47 -13.98 -10.68
C GLU A 95 -6.55 -13.94 -9.59
N ASP A 96 -7.10 -12.77 -9.31
CA ASP A 96 -8.40 -12.66 -8.63
C ASP A 96 -9.45 -12.16 -9.62
N GLY A 97 -10.05 -13.16 -10.29
CA GLY A 97 -11.43 -13.25 -10.74
C GLY A 97 -12.19 -11.96 -11.04
N ALA A 98 -12.28 -11.64 -12.32
CA ALA A 98 -13.37 -10.83 -12.87
C ALA A 98 -14.73 -11.45 -12.53
N ALA A 99 -15.50 -10.82 -11.63
CA ALA A 99 -16.94 -10.99 -11.59
C ALA A 99 -17.57 -10.04 -12.63
N GLU A 100 -17.49 -10.43 -13.89
CA GLU A 100 -18.36 -9.91 -14.96
C GLU A 100 -19.77 -10.49 -14.75
N GLY A 101 -20.72 -9.63 -14.36
CA GLY A 101 -22.14 -9.94 -14.32
C GLY A 101 -22.93 -8.79 -14.92
N GLY A 102 -23.06 -8.79 -16.25
CA GLY A 102 -23.62 -7.70 -17.03
C GLY A 102 -25.08 -7.35 -16.71
N ALA A 103 -25.36 -6.05 -16.73
CA ALA A 103 -26.65 -5.52 -17.18
C ALA A 103 -26.53 -5.19 -18.68
N PRO A 104 -27.61 -5.37 -19.47
CA PRO A 104 -28.41 -4.17 -19.73
C PRO A 104 -29.92 -4.39 -19.61
N GLU A 105 -30.58 -3.27 -19.32
CA GLU A 105 -32.01 -3.04 -19.41
C GLU A 105 -32.55 -3.07 -20.85
N GLU A 106 -33.90 -3.08 -20.90
CA GLU A 106 -34.80 -2.64 -21.97
C GLU A 106 -35.31 -3.69 -22.99
N GLY A 107 -36.58 -4.06 -22.79
CA GLY A 107 -37.63 -3.59 -23.69
C GLY A 107 -38.07 -4.49 -24.86
N ASN A 108 -39.38 -4.75 -24.86
CA ASN A 108 -40.26 -5.00 -26.02
C ASN A 108 -40.55 -6.45 -26.45
N ARG A 109 -41.59 -7.05 -25.85
CA ARG A 109 -42.88 -7.36 -26.50
C ARG A 109 -43.88 -7.97 -25.53
#